data_AF-V4HH52-F1
#
_entry.id   AF-V4HH52-F1
#
_cell.length_a   1.000
_cell.length_b   1.000
_cell.length_c   1.000
_cell.angle_alpha   90.00
_cell.angle_beta   90.00
_cell.angle_gamma   90.00
#
_symmetry.space_group_name_H-M   'P 1'
#
loop_
_entity.id
_entity.type
_entity.pdbx_description
1 polymer ?
#
loop_
_entity_poly.entity_id
_entity_poly.type
_entity_poly.pdbx_seq_one_letter_code
_entity_poly.pdbx_strand_id
1 'polypeptide(L)'
;MRYDDRATLHNVAETVETDEGLALARVPRAVRADLNEQARDNYRRPSGVEIRLVAEGDARVTLSCPDGECEVTPFWGPFQTGPDERVTVGAEPTTVEVSFPDRLADLESDAVDEASVSPRVCRLVLRGNPTLLRGIEGETRPPRAAELPDRTYLAYGTSITQGAVATDHPSTYVAETARRVNADLLNLGTGGSAFCEPAIADYIAGRDDWDVATLAVSVNMLAEGFTAAEFRERAVYLLETVAGENPDRPVLAVTLFPVYPDVCSGYDDEWEATPDEYRTALREVVADSPHANVHLAEGEELLDDVAGLSPDLVHPTDRGMGVVAGNLAPRLAALLE
;
A
#
# COMPACT_ATOMS: atom_id res chain seq x y z
N MET A 1 12.23 0.03 -8.10
CA MET A 1 13.08 0.78 -9.06
C MET A 1 14.51 0.93 -8.51
N ARG A 2 15.57 0.93 -9.33
CA ARG A 2 16.93 1.23 -8.84
C ARG A 2 17.18 2.74 -8.80
N TYR A 3 17.80 3.22 -7.73
CA TYR A 3 18.46 4.51 -7.67
C TYR A 3 19.95 4.26 -7.82
N ASP A 4 20.44 4.43 -9.06
CA ASP A 4 21.81 4.12 -9.47
C ASP A 4 22.37 2.81 -8.87
N ASP A 5 23.61 2.83 -8.38
CA ASP A 5 24.31 1.73 -7.73
C ASP A 5 24.26 1.81 -6.19
N ARG A 6 23.55 2.79 -5.62
CA ARG A 6 23.49 3.03 -4.16
C ARG A 6 22.26 2.45 -3.47
N ALA A 7 21.10 2.43 -4.12
CA ALA A 7 19.84 2.04 -3.47
C ALA A 7 18.77 1.50 -4.42
N THR A 8 17.68 0.98 -3.85
CA THR A 8 16.40 0.75 -4.53
C THR A 8 15.30 1.62 -3.93
N LEU A 9 14.46 2.16 -4.80
CA LEU A 9 13.22 2.86 -4.46
C LEU A 9 12.07 1.86 -4.61
N HIS A 10 11.53 1.44 -3.48
CA HIS A 10 10.43 0.48 -3.40
C HIS A 10 9.07 1.19 -3.48
N ASN A 11 8.08 0.53 -4.10
CA ASN A 11 6.75 1.09 -4.38
C ASN A 11 6.80 2.44 -5.13
N VAL A 12 7.85 2.64 -5.95
CA VAL A 12 8.02 3.79 -6.85
C VAL A 12 8.04 3.30 -8.29
N ALA A 13 7.09 3.78 -9.07
CA ALA A 13 6.93 3.43 -10.47
C ALA A 13 7.59 4.43 -11.42
N GLU A 14 7.68 5.69 -11.01
CA GLU A 14 8.29 6.76 -11.77
C GLU A 14 9.02 7.72 -10.83
N THR A 15 10.18 8.18 -11.27
CA THR A 15 10.89 9.28 -10.66
C THR A 15 10.92 10.47 -11.61
N VAL A 16 10.77 11.68 -11.06
CA VAL A 16 10.80 12.92 -11.85
C VAL A 16 11.86 13.84 -11.27
N GLU A 17 12.87 14.15 -12.07
CA GLU A 17 13.86 15.16 -11.69
C GLU A 17 13.21 16.54 -11.59
N THR A 18 13.51 17.25 -10.51
CA THR A 18 13.17 18.64 -10.28
C THR A 18 14.44 19.43 -10.01
N ASP A 19 14.35 20.76 -9.98
CA ASP A 19 15.48 21.63 -9.60
C ASP A 19 15.96 21.38 -8.16
N GLU A 20 15.12 20.76 -7.34
CA GLU A 20 15.37 20.52 -5.92
C GLU A 20 15.78 19.07 -5.66
N GLY A 21 15.23 18.08 -6.36
CA GLY A 21 15.58 16.68 -6.15
C GLY A 21 14.74 15.74 -6.97
N LEU A 22 14.73 14.47 -6.57
CA LEU A 22 14.01 13.42 -7.28
C LEU A 22 12.64 13.19 -6.63
N ALA A 23 11.57 13.56 -7.31
CA ALA A 23 10.21 13.28 -6.87
C ALA A 23 9.88 11.79 -7.08
N LEU A 24 9.21 11.19 -6.09
CA LEU A 24 8.87 9.76 -6.07
C LEU A 24 7.37 9.57 -6.30
N ALA A 25 6.98 8.88 -7.37
CA ALA A 25 5.59 8.61 -7.69
C ALA A 25 5.27 7.10 -7.71
N ARG A 26 4.16 6.72 -7.06
CA ARG A 26 3.68 5.33 -7.01
C ARG A 26 3.04 4.87 -8.32
N VAL A 27 2.57 5.82 -9.14
CA VAL A 27 1.96 5.60 -10.45
C VAL A 27 2.58 6.56 -11.47
N PRO A 28 2.94 6.11 -12.69
CA PRO A 28 3.56 6.95 -13.71
C PRO A 28 2.69 8.14 -14.12
N ARG A 29 3.32 9.24 -14.54
CA ARG A 29 2.64 10.47 -14.99
C ARG A 29 1.65 10.22 -16.11
N ALA A 30 2.00 9.35 -17.07
CA ALA A 30 1.13 9.01 -18.19
C ALA A 30 -0.19 8.41 -17.70
N VAL A 31 -0.14 7.47 -16.74
CA VAL A 31 -1.34 6.86 -16.15
C VAL A 31 -2.11 7.88 -15.31
N ARG A 32 -1.41 8.64 -14.45
CA ARG A 32 -2.06 9.64 -13.59
C ARG A 32 -2.83 10.70 -14.39
N ALA A 33 -2.36 11.08 -15.58
CA ALA A 33 -3.01 12.08 -16.42
C ALA A 33 -4.48 11.73 -16.76
N ASP A 34 -4.83 10.44 -16.75
CA ASP A 34 -6.16 9.94 -17.07
C ASP A 34 -6.99 9.57 -15.83
N LEU A 35 -6.47 9.81 -14.61
CA LEU A 35 -7.20 9.60 -13.34
C LEU A 35 -7.92 10.87 -12.89
N ASN A 36 -8.80 10.76 -11.88
CA ASN A 36 -9.41 11.93 -11.24
C ASN A 36 -8.35 12.83 -10.54
N GLU A 37 -8.70 14.10 -10.30
CA GLU A 37 -7.77 15.11 -9.75
C GLU A 37 -7.17 14.69 -8.41
N GLN A 38 -7.98 14.16 -7.49
CA GLN A 38 -7.50 13.74 -6.18
C GLN A 38 -6.55 12.52 -6.25
N ALA A 39 -6.82 11.56 -7.14
CA ALA A 39 -5.93 10.43 -7.38
C ALA A 39 -4.57 10.88 -7.94
N ARG A 40 -4.54 11.85 -8.87
CA ARG A 40 -3.29 12.42 -9.42
C ARG A 40 -2.34 12.92 -8.33
N ASP A 41 -2.91 13.48 -7.27
CA ASP A 41 -2.18 14.03 -6.14
C ASP A 41 -1.79 12.95 -5.14
N ASN A 42 -2.72 12.07 -4.79
CA ASN A 42 -2.48 10.97 -3.86
C ASN A 42 -1.40 9.99 -4.33
N TYR A 43 -1.25 9.76 -5.63
CA TYR A 43 -0.20 8.90 -6.16
C TYR A 43 1.20 9.53 -6.16
N ARG A 44 1.31 10.83 -5.83
CA ARG A 44 2.57 11.51 -5.52
C ARG A 44 2.94 11.42 -4.03
N ARG A 45 2.00 11.02 -3.17
CA ARG A 45 2.29 10.78 -1.74
C ARG A 45 3.04 9.46 -1.55
N PRO A 46 4.01 9.40 -0.63
CA PRO A 46 4.91 8.27 -0.48
C PRO A 46 4.31 7.11 0.35
N SER A 47 2.99 6.88 0.30
CA SER A 47 2.34 5.80 1.05
C SER A 47 2.91 4.43 0.67
N GLY A 48 3.73 3.86 1.56
CA GLY A 48 4.43 2.59 1.32
C GLY A 48 5.65 2.69 0.42
N VAL A 49 6.14 3.90 0.15
CA VAL A 49 7.44 4.10 -0.49
C VAL A 49 8.54 3.82 0.53
N GLU A 50 9.55 3.07 0.10
CA GLU A 50 10.76 2.86 0.89
C GLU A 50 12.01 3.19 0.09
N ILE A 51 12.99 3.78 0.75
CA ILE A 51 14.36 3.86 0.23
C ILE A 51 15.14 2.74 0.90
N ARG A 52 15.57 1.76 0.11
CA ARG A 52 16.25 0.56 0.61
C ARG A 52 17.69 0.52 0.16
N LEU A 53 18.60 0.32 1.11
CA LEU A 53 20.03 0.25 0.86
C LEU A 53 20.72 -0.65 1.87
N VAL A 54 21.85 -1.23 1.48
CA VAL A 54 22.79 -1.87 2.40
C VAL A 54 24.01 -0.97 2.49
N ALA A 55 24.31 -0.50 3.69
CA ALA A 55 25.49 0.32 3.95
C ALA A 55 26.67 -0.58 4.33
N GLU A 56 27.85 -0.31 3.75
CA GLU A 56 29.12 -0.97 4.11
C GLU A 56 29.88 -0.17 5.21
N GLY A 57 29.36 1.00 5.57
CA GLY A 57 29.81 1.89 6.66
C GLY A 57 28.72 2.90 7.03
N ASP A 58 29.09 4.10 7.47
CA ASP A 58 28.13 5.19 7.67
C ASP A 58 27.65 5.74 6.33
N ALA A 59 26.34 5.93 6.21
CA ALA A 59 25.69 6.50 5.05
C ALA A 59 24.67 7.57 5.46
N ARG A 60 24.30 8.43 4.50
CA ARG A 60 23.34 9.52 4.71
C ARG A 60 22.35 9.57 3.58
N VAL A 61 21.07 9.71 3.92
CA VAL A 61 20.00 9.93 2.96
C VAL A 61 19.38 11.29 3.24
N THR A 62 19.44 12.20 2.27
CA THR A 62 18.89 13.55 2.42
C THR A 62 17.56 13.66 1.66
N LEU A 63 16.53 14.16 2.34
CA LEU A 63 15.16 14.27 1.87
C LEU A 63 14.63 15.68 2.08
N SER A 64 13.65 16.10 1.29
CA SER A 64 12.84 17.30 1.58
C SER A 64 11.38 17.07 1.20
N CYS A 65 10.47 17.80 1.84
CA CYS A 65 9.04 17.74 1.62
C CYS A 65 8.51 19.16 1.43
N PRO A 66 8.54 19.72 0.20
CA PRO A 66 8.23 21.13 -0.05
C PRO A 66 6.81 21.53 0.37
N ASP A 67 5.84 20.63 0.19
CA ASP A 67 4.41 20.90 0.37
C ASP A 67 3.86 20.34 1.69
N GLY A 68 4.66 20.34 2.76
CA GLY A 68 4.22 19.94 4.10
C GLY A 68 5.26 19.13 4.84
N GLU A 69 4.83 18.01 5.43
CA GLU A 69 5.70 17.12 6.18
C GLU A 69 5.60 15.67 5.70
N CYS A 70 6.72 14.96 5.82
CA CYS A 70 6.82 13.51 5.69
C CYS A 70 7.55 12.95 6.91
N GLU A 71 6.96 11.95 7.56
CA GLU A 71 7.67 11.13 8.53
C GLU A 71 8.49 10.07 7.81
N VAL A 72 9.72 9.87 8.26
CA VAL A 72 10.63 8.82 7.81
C VAL A 72 10.95 7.93 9.00
N THR A 73 10.56 6.66 8.93
CA THR A 73 10.86 5.67 9.97
C THR A 73 11.93 4.71 9.45
N PRO A 74 13.14 4.69 10.04
CA PRO A 74 14.15 3.71 9.70
C PRO A 74 13.80 2.30 10.18
N PHE A 75 14.19 1.31 9.37
CA PHE A 75 14.12 -0.11 9.68
C PHE A 75 15.43 -0.79 9.27
N TRP A 76 15.71 -1.91 9.92
CA TRP A 76 16.74 -2.87 9.50
C TRP A 76 16.08 -4.22 9.30
N GLY A 77 15.87 -4.64 8.05
CA GLY A 77 15.04 -5.80 7.75
C GLY A 77 13.63 -5.65 8.35
N PRO A 78 13.18 -6.58 9.23
CA PRO A 78 11.91 -6.47 9.95
C PRO A 78 11.98 -5.62 11.23
N PHE A 79 13.16 -5.15 11.65
CA PHE A 79 13.34 -4.43 12.92
C PHE A 79 13.06 -2.94 12.75
N GLN A 80 11.99 -2.46 13.38
CA GLN A 80 11.66 -1.03 13.46
C GLN A 80 12.53 -0.30 14.49
N THR A 81 13.00 0.90 14.18
CA THR A 81 13.67 1.76 15.16
C THR A 81 12.71 2.38 16.17
N GLY A 82 13.26 2.94 17.26
CA GLY A 82 12.45 3.59 18.29
C GLY A 82 11.77 4.88 17.78
N PRO A 83 10.73 5.37 18.46
CA PRO A 83 10.09 6.64 18.12
C PRO A 83 11.06 7.84 18.07
N ASP A 84 12.10 7.83 18.90
CA ASP A 84 13.13 8.88 18.96
C ASP A 84 14.05 8.92 17.73
N GLU A 85 14.04 7.86 16.91
CA GLU A 85 14.82 7.76 15.67
C GLU A 85 13.97 8.07 14.42
N ARG A 86 12.67 8.36 14.59
CA ARG A 86 11.81 8.83 13.50
C ARG A 86 12.20 10.26 13.15
N VAL A 87 12.26 10.55 11.85
CA VAL A 87 12.66 11.85 11.34
C VAL A 87 11.48 12.51 10.63
N THR A 88 11.10 13.70 11.08
CA THR A 88 10.15 14.56 10.36
C THR A 88 10.90 15.40 9.34
N VAL A 89 10.57 15.23 8.07
CA VAL A 89 11.14 15.97 6.94
C VAL A 89 10.15 17.04 6.51
N GLY A 90 10.59 18.31 6.52
CA GLY A 90 9.84 19.46 6.02
C GLY A 90 10.43 20.01 4.71
N ALA A 91 10.12 21.27 4.40
CA ALA A 91 10.59 21.92 3.16
C ALA A 91 12.13 22.01 3.06
N GLU A 92 12.81 22.26 4.18
CA GLU A 92 14.28 22.29 4.22
C GLU A 92 14.88 20.88 4.17
N PRO A 93 15.96 20.67 3.39
CA PRO A 93 16.64 19.38 3.33
C PRO A 93 17.03 18.86 4.72
N THR A 94 16.60 17.64 5.01
CA THR A 94 16.84 16.94 6.28
C THR A 94 17.56 15.63 5.98
N THR A 95 18.64 15.35 6.71
CA THR A 95 19.47 14.15 6.51
C THR A 95 19.16 13.10 7.56
N VAL A 96 18.88 11.88 7.10
CA VAL A 96 18.77 10.67 7.92
C VAL A 96 20.12 9.97 7.90
N GLU A 97 20.73 9.80 9.08
CA GLU A 97 21.96 9.03 9.25
C GLU A 97 21.63 7.53 9.23
N VAL A 98 22.42 6.75 8.51
CA VAL A 98 22.26 5.30 8.36
C VAL A 98 23.56 4.62 8.78
N SER A 99 23.53 4.03 9.97
CA SER A 99 24.63 3.24 10.53
C SER A 99 24.09 1.89 11.01
N PHE A 100 24.76 0.80 10.63
CA PHE A 100 24.32 -0.55 10.98
C PHE A 100 24.29 -0.75 12.51
N PRO A 101 23.19 -1.21 13.13
CA PRO A 101 23.10 -1.32 14.58
C PRO A 101 24.00 -2.44 15.13
N ASP A 102 24.82 -2.12 16.14
CA ASP A 102 25.77 -3.05 16.74
C ASP A 102 25.13 -4.40 17.16
N ARG A 103 23.95 -4.35 17.77
CA ARG A 103 23.26 -5.58 18.23
C ARG A 103 22.79 -6.49 17.09
N LEU A 104 22.56 -5.94 15.90
CA LEU A 104 22.20 -6.76 14.73
C LEU A 104 23.43 -7.44 14.12
N ALA A 105 24.65 -7.02 14.46
CA ALA A 105 25.87 -7.70 14.03
C ALA A 105 26.04 -9.09 14.66
N ASP A 106 25.51 -9.26 15.88
CA ASP A 106 25.55 -10.51 16.64
C ASP A 106 24.26 -11.34 16.47
N LEU A 107 23.38 -10.98 15.52
CA LEU A 107 22.13 -11.70 15.28
C LEU A 107 22.42 -13.05 14.62
N GLU A 108 21.96 -14.13 15.27
CA GLU A 108 22.04 -15.49 14.70
C GLU A 108 21.21 -15.57 13.40
N SER A 109 21.73 -16.26 12.40
CA SER A 109 21.14 -16.25 11.05
C SER A 109 19.74 -16.87 10.96
N ASP A 110 19.39 -17.77 11.89
CA ASP A 110 18.09 -18.44 11.96
C ASP A 110 17.09 -17.74 12.92
N ALA A 111 17.49 -16.62 13.53
CA ALA A 111 16.62 -15.86 14.45
C ALA A 111 15.50 -15.08 13.72
N VAL A 112 15.61 -14.94 12.40
CA VAL A 112 14.66 -14.22 11.55
C VAL A 112 14.31 -15.11 10.35
N ASP A 113 13.06 -15.06 9.91
CA ASP A 113 12.61 -15.77 8.72
C ASP A 113 13.41 -15.32 7.49
N GLU A 114 14.05 -16.27 6.81
CA GLU A 114 14.84 -16.02 5.60
C GLU A 114 13.99 -15.44 4.45
N ALA A 115 12.67 -15.62 4.48
CA ALA A 115 11.73 -15.05 3.51
C ALA A 115 11.42 -13.56 3.77
N SER A 116 11.88 -13.00 4.89
CA SER A 116 11.71 -11.57 5.20
C SER A 116 12.84 -10.72 4.61
N VAL A 117 12.67 -9.39 4.62
CA VAL A 117 13.75 -8.47 4.23
C VAL A 117 14.94 -8.66 5.17
N SER A 118 16.13 -8.89 4.63
CA SER A 118 17.34 -9.17 5.41
C SER A 118 17.61 -8.07 6.45
N PRO A 119 18.02 -8.41 7.69
CA PRO A 119 18.42 -7.43 8.70
C PRO A 119 19.57 -6.50 8.27
N ARG A 120 20.33 -6.86 7.22
CA ARG A 120 21.37 -5.99 6.63
C ARG A 120 20.82 -4.85 5.77
N VAL A 121 19.56 -4.93 5.35
CA VAL A 121 18.92 -3.92 4.51
C VAL A 121 18.32 -2.85 5.41
N CYS A 122 18.85 -1.63 5.31
CA CYS A 122 18.18 -0.46 5.84
C CYS A 122 17.00 -0.11 4.93
N ARG A 123 15.82 0.09 5.53
CA ARG A 123 14.62 0.56 4.82
C ARG A 123 14.16 1.85 5.49
N LEU A 124 14.21 2.96 4.76
CA LEU A 124 13.60 4.20 5.20
C LEU A 124 12.16 4.21 4.70
N VAL A 125 11.20 4.02 5.59
CA VAL A 125 9.77 3.94 5.26
C VAL A 125 9.15 5.33 5.36
N LEU A 126 8.57 5.82 4.27
CA LEU A 126 8.05 7.18 4.15
C LEU A 126 6.53 7.22 4.38
N ARG A 127 6.04 8.29 5.02
CA ARG A 127 4.61 8.55 5.21
C ARG A 127 4.33 10.05 5.31
N GLY A 128 3.46 10.57 4.45
CA GLY A 128 3.03 11.97 4.51
C GLY A 128 2.79 12.60 3.14
N ASN A 129 3.29 13.82 2.96
CA ASN A 129 3.18 14.58 1.72
C ASN A 129 4.25 14.18 0.69
N PRO A 130 4.09 14.58 -0.60
CA PRO A 130 5.07 14.28 -1.64
C PRO A 130 6.49 14.68 -1.22
N THR A 131 7.41 13.72 -1.29
CA THR A 131 8.79 13.85 -0.78
C THR A 131 9.79 13.75 -1.93
N LEU A 132 10.85 14.54 -1.85
CA LEU A 132 11.95 14.56 -2.78
C LEU A 132 13.17 13.86 -2.18
N LEU A 133 13.77 12.94 -2.92
CA LEU A 133 15.11 12.42 -2.62
C LEU A 133 16.16 13.40 -3.13
N ARG A 134 16.93 13.98 -2.20
CA ARG A 134 17.99 14.97 -2.51
C ARG A 134 19.31 14.31 -2.83
N GLY A 135 19.60 13.17 -2.22
CA GLY A 135 20.80 12.39 -2.48
C GLY A 135 21.07 11.33 -1.44
N ILE A 136 21.98 10.42 -1.79
CA ILE A 136 22.52 9.39 -0.90
C ILE A 136 24.04 9.52 -0.90
N GLU A 137 24.63 9.67 0.28
CA GLU A 137 26.07 9.77 0.49
C GLU A 137 26.58 8.58 1.31
N GLY A 138 27.85 8.20 1.12
CA GLY A 138 28.47 7.03 1.76
C GLY A 138 28.53 5.80 0.85
N GLU A 139 29.28 4.79 1.29
CA GLU A 139 29.45 3.53 0.57
C GLU A 139 28.23 2.62 0.80
N THR A 140 27.36 2.58 -0.21
CA THR A 140 26.07 1.88 -0.15
C THR A 140 25.84 1.06 -1.43
N ARG A 141 24.91 0.12 -1.35
CA ARG A 141 24.45 -0.66 -2.50
C ARG A 141 22.95 -0.97 -2.40
N PRO A 142 22.28 -1.25 -3.53
CA PRO A 142 20.95 -1.84 -3.48
C PRO A 142 20.97 -3.22 -2.79
N PRO A 143 19.84 -3.62 -2.18
CA PRO A 143 19.63 -5.00 -1.74
C PRO A 143 19.77 -5.99 -2.90
N ARG A 144 20.29 -7.19 -2.60
CA ARG A 144 20.30 -8.33 -3.51
C ARG A 144 18.93 -9.03 -3.45
N ALA A 145 18.61 -9.81 -4.48
CA ALA A 145 17.35 -10.57 -4.52
C ALA A 145 17.16 -11.44 -3.27
N ALA A 146 18.19 -12.21 -2.87
CA ALA A 146 18.17 -13.04 -1.67
C ALA A 146 18.16 -12.24 -0.33
N GLU A 147 18.17 -10.91 -0.37
CA GLU A 147 18.01 -10.05 0.82
C GLU A 147 16.58 -9.47 0.91
N LEU A 148 15.68 -9.86 0.00
CA LEU A 148 14.30 -9.40 -0.10
C LEU A 148 13.34 -10.60 -0.15
N PRO A 149 12.05 -10.42 0.18
CA PRO A 149 11.04 -11.43 -0.06
C PRO A 149 10.96 -11.83 -1.53
N ASP A 150 10.79 -13.13 -1.78
CA ASP A 150 10.65 -13.68 -3.15
C ASP A 150 9.23 -13.51 -3.72
N ARG A 151 8.29 -13.00 -2.92
CA ARG A 151 6.89 -12.76 -3.30
C ARG A 151 6.54 -11.30 -3.16
N THR A 152 5.61 -10.81 -3.97
CA THR A 152 5.10 -9.45 -3.93
C THR A 152 3.57 -9.42 -3.89
N TYR A 153 3.04 -8.69 -2.92
CA TYR A 153 1.61 -8.43 -2.71
C TYR A 153 1.27 -7.01 -3.20
N LEU A 154 0.38 -6.90 -4.19
CA LEU A 154 -0.18 -5.63 -4.65
C LEU A 154 -1.54 -5.35 -4.00
N ALA A 155 -1.70 -4.17 -3.44
CA ALA A 155 -2.97 -3.74 -2.86
C ALA A 155 -3.46 -2.45 -3.54
N TYR A 156 -4.63 -2.52 -4.19
CA TYR A 156 -5.33 -1.35 -4.73
C TYR A 156 -6.65 -1.14 -4.00
N GLY A 157 -6.97 0.11 -3.69
CA GLY A 157 -8.18 0.43 -2.97
C GLY A 157 -8.25 1.86 -2.46
N THR A 158 -9.10 2.08 -1.46
CA THR A 158 -9.46 3.40 -0.96
C THR A 158 -8.42 3.98 0.03
N SER A 159 -8.84 4.99 0.80
CA SER A 159 -8.08 5.56 1.93
C SER A 159 -7.66 4.51 2.95
N ILE A 160 -8.48 3.47 3.16
CA ILE A 160 -8.19 2.38 4.10
C ILE A 160 -6.96 1.60 3.62
N THR A 161 -6.92 1.24 2.33
CA THR A 161 -5.76 0.61 1.68
C THR A 161 -4.53 1.52 1.68
N GLN A 162 -4.73 2.83 1.47
CA GLN A 162 -3.64 3.81 1.51
C GLN A 162 -3.01 3.92 2.92
N GLY A 163 -3.76 3.58 3.97
CA GLY A 163 -3.31 3.63 5.36
C GLY A 163 -3.83 4.82 6.16
N ALA A 164 -5.02 5.36 5.82
CA ALA A 164 -5.67 6.37 6.63
C ALA A 164 -5.94 5.87 8.06
N VAL A 165 -5.81 6.77 9.04
CA VAL A 165 -5.99 6.54 10.49
C VAL A 165 -4.96 5.59 11.14
N ALA A 166 -4.27 4.74 10.39
CA ALA A 166 -3.11 4.00 10.92
C ALA A 166 -2.05 4.97 11.46
N THR A 167 -1.49 4.68 12.64
CA THR A 167 -0.51 5.55 13.32
C THR A 167 0.77 5.68 12.49
N ASP A 168 1.20 4.60 11.86
CA ASP A 168 2.33 4.56 10.94
C ASP A 168 2.05 3.60 9.75
N HIS A 169 2.91 3.62 8.74
CA HIS A 169 2.75 2.77 7.56
C HIS A 169 2.81 1.25 7.87
N PRO A 170 3.74 0.77 8.72
CA PRO A 170 3.78 -0.64 9.15
C PRO A 170 2.49 -1.14 9.82
N SER A 171 1.74 -0.27 10.49
CA SER A 171 0.47 -0.58 11.15
C SER A 171 -0.73 -0.60 10.19
N THR A 172 -0.53 -0.36 8.90
CA THR A 172 -1.60 -0.51 7.90
C THR A 172 -1.93 -1.99 7.68
N TYR A 173 -3.20 -2.31 7.42
CA TYR A 173 -3.59 -3.71 7.24
C TYR A 173 -2.82 -4.38 6.09
N VAL A 174 -2.49 -3.63 5.03
CA VAL A 174 -1.74 -4.13 3.88
C VAL A 174 -0.29 -4.43 4.22
N ALA A 175 0.38 -3.58 5.01
CA ALA A 175 1.77 -3.81 5.43
C ALA A 175 1.86 -4.99 6.42
N GLU A 176 0.91 -5.06 7.36
CA GLU A 176 0.80 -6.21 8.24
C GLU A 176 0.51 -7.51 7.49
N THR A 177 -0.39 -7.47 6.50
CA THR A 177 -0.73 -8.64 5.69
C THR A 177 0.49 -9.11 4.90
N ALA A 178 1.19 -8.19 4.21
CA ALA A 178 2.41 -8.49 3.45
C ALA A 178 3.46 -9.18 4.33
N ARG A 179 3.69 -8.65 5.54
CA ARG A 179 4.61 -9.24 6.52
C ARG A 179 4.18 -10.65 6.96
N ARG A 180 2.88 -10.89 7.17
CA ARG A 180 2.36 -12.21 7.60
C ARG A 180 2.46 -13.28 6.52
N VAL A 181 2.49 -12.89 5.25
CA VAL A 181 2.63 -13.82 4.11
C VAL A 181 4.02 -13.81 3.47
N ASN A 182 5.00 -13.18 4.14
CA ASN A 182 6.38 -13.01 3.66
C ASN A 182 6.44 -12.48 2.22
N ALA A 183 5.69 -11.41 1.95
CA ALA A 183 5.69 -10.73 0.66
C ALA A 183 6.12 -9.28 0.81
N ASP A 184 6.71 -8.75 -0.25
CA ASP A 184 6.96 -7.33 -0.41
C ASP A 184 5.65 -6.61 -0.80
N LEU A 185 5.44 -5.38 -0.32
CA LEU A 185 4.17 -4.67 -0.51
C LEU A 185 4.23 -3.61 -1.60
N LEU A 186 3.37 -3.70 -2.60
CA LEU A 186 3.04 -2.59 -3.50
C LEU A 186 1.70 -1.98 -3.08
N ASN A 187 1.73 -0.82 -2.41
CA ASN A 187 0.52 -0.13 -1.99
C ASN A 187 0.12 0.92 -3.02
N LEU A 188 -0.98 0.66 -3.73
CA LEU A 188 -1.63 1.54 -4.70
C LEU A 188 -2.95 2.14 -4.17
N GLY A 189 -3.16 2.13 -2.86
CA GLY A 189 -4.31 2.77 -2.23
C GLY A 189 -4.34 4.29 -2.49
N THR A 190 -5.54 4.83 -2.70
CA THR A 190 -5.76 6.27 -2.93
C THR A 190 -7.04 6.74 -2.22
N GLY A 191 -6.90 7.68 -1.29
CA GLY A 191 -8.00 8.16 -0.46
C GLY A 191 -9.00 9.05 -1.19
N GLY A 192 -10.28 8.75 -1.02
CA GLY A 192 -11.39 9.52 -1.59
C GLY A 192 -11.54 9.41 -3.12
N SER A 193 -10.71 8.61 -3.77
CA SER A 193 -10.48 8.74 -5.21
C SER A 193 -10.23 7.41 -5.93
N ALA A 194 -10.50 6.28 -5.29
CA ALA A 194 -10.44 4.97 -5.93
C ALA A 194 -11.79 4.68 -6.61
N PHE A 195 -11.91 5.03 -7.90
CA PHE A 195 -13.18 4.91 -8.64
C PHE A 195 -13.12 3.87 -9.76
N CYS A 196 -12.20 2.90 -9.68
CA CYS A 196 -12.03 1.83 -10.64
C CYS A 196 -11.80 2.36 -12.08
N GLU A 197 -11.06 3.45 -12.24
CA GLU A 197 -10.81 4.01 -13.55
C GLU A 197 -10.05 3.04 -14.47
N PRO A 198 -10.37 2.98 -15.78
CA PRO A 198 -9.66 2.11 -16.70
C PRO A 198 -8.15 2.28 -16.69
N ALA A 199 -7.65 3.52 -16.59
CA ALA A 199 -6.22 3.80 -16.60
C ALA A 199 -5.46 3.11 -15.44
N ILE A 200 -6.03 3.02 -14.23
CA ILE A 200 -5.37 2.31 -13.12
C ILE A 200 -5.55 0.79 -13.24
N ALA A 201 -6.69 0.32 -13.76
CA ALA A 201 -6.92 -1.09 -14.05
C ALA A 201 -5.92 -1.62 -15.08
N ASP A 202 -5.80 -0.95 -16.23
CA ASP A 202 -4.87 -1.28 -17.31
C ASP A 202 -3.42 -1.22 -16.82
N TYR A 203 -3.10 -0.23 -15.97
CA TYR A 203 -1.78 -0.12 -15.37
C TYR A 203 -1.45 -1.29 -14.45
N ILE A 204 -2.38 -1.71 -13.58
CA ILE A 204 -2.18 -2.87 -12.71
C ILE A 204 -2.06 -4.15 -13.55
N ALA A 205 -2.92 -4.30 -14.57
CA ALA A 205 -2.93 -5.44 -15.48
C ALA A 205 -1.61 -5.60 -16.24
N GLY A 206 -1.01 -4.47 -16.68
CA GLY A 206 0.26 -4.45 -17.39
C GLY A 206 1.51 -4.60 -16.50
N ARG A 207 1.37 -4.71 -15.18
CA ARG A 207 2.50 -4.92 -14.26
C ARG A 207 2.86 -6.40 -14.17
N ASP A 208 4.16 -6.67 -14.19
CA ASP A 208 4.74 -8.01 -14.09
C ASP A 208 5.44 -8.28 -12.74
N ASP A 209 5.34 -7.37 -11.78
CA ASP A 209 6.10 -7.36 -10.53
C ASP A 209 5.24 -7.65 -9.28
N TRP A 210 4.19 -8.47 -9.41
CA TRP A 210 3.36 -8.92 -8.28
C TRP A 210 2.94 -10.39 -8.44
N ASP A 211 2.67 -11.05 -7.33
CA ASP A 211 2.29 -12.48 -7.27
C ASP A 211 0.84 -12.67 -6.82
N VAL A 212 0.33 -11.76 -5.99
CA VAL A 212 -1.07 -11.73 -5.58
C VAL A 212 -1.56 -10.30 -5.43
N ALA A 213 -2.84 -10.05 -5.74
CA ALA A 213 -3.44 -8.73 -5.62
C ALA A 213 -4.70 -8.72 -4.73
N THR A 214 -4.92 -7.63 -3.99
CA THR A 214 -6.24 -7.30 -3.41
C THR A 214 -6.80 -6.03 -4.03
N LEU A 215 -8.11 -6.05 -4.31
CA LEU A 215 -8.85 -4.91 -4.85
C LEU A 215 -10.02 -4.55 -3.91
N ALA A 216 -9.87 -3.43 -3.17
CA ALA A 216 -10.80 -2.98 -2.13
C ALA A 216 -11.33 -1.56 -2.41
N VAL A 217 -12.35 -1.43 -3.26
CA VAL A 217 -12.67 -0.19 -4.01
C VAL A 217 -14.05 0.42 -3.72
N SER A 218 -14.79 -0.07 -2.72
CA SER A 218 -16.21 0.27 -2.55
C SER A 218 -16.49 1.67 -1.96
N VAL A 219 -15.87 2.04 -0.84
CA VAL A 219 -16.37 3.17 -0.01
C VAL A 219 -16.22 4.55 -0.67
N ASN A 220 -15.26 4.75 -1.57
CA ASN A 220 -15.09 6.05 -2.23
C ASN A 220 -16.17 6.30 -3.27
N MET A 221 -16.52 5.30 -4.09
CA MET A 221 -17.61 5.41 -5.05
C MET A 221 -18.96 5.58 -4.35
N LEU A 222 -19.18 4.85 -3.26
CA LEU A 222 -20.39 5.00 -2.45
C LEU A 222 -20.54 6.42 -1.90
N ALA A 223 -19.48 6.96 -1.29
CA ALA A 223 -19.47 8.31 -0.73
C ALA A 223 -19.60 9.42 -1.81
N GLU A 224 -19.12 9.18 -3.03
CA GLU A 224 -19.23 10.11 -4.16
C GLU A 224 -20.58 9.98 -4.91
N GLY A 225 -21.48 9.12 -4.45
CA GLY A 225 -22.84 9.01 -4.98
C GLY A 225 -22.97 8.18 -6.25
N PHE A 226 -22.03 7.27 -6.53
CA PHE A 226 -22.21 6.32 -7.62
C PHE A 226 -23.32 5.32 -7.29
N THR A 227 -24.20 5.07 -8.24
CA THR A 227 -25.21 4.00 -8.13
C THR A 227 -24.55 2.62 -8.05
N ALA A 228 -25.26 1.63 -7.53
CA ALA A 228 -24.78 0.24 -7.51
C ALA A 228 -24.50 -0.30 -8.93
N ALA A 229 -25.26 0.16 -9.93
CA ALA A 229 -25.06 -0.22 -11.33
C ALA A 229 -23.76 0.33 -11.91
N GLU A 230 -23.45 1.61 -11.66
CA GLU A 230 -22.18 2.22 -12.08
C GLU A 230 -20.99 1.57 -11.37
N PHE A 231 -21.12 1.28 -10.07
CA PHE A 231 -20.12 0.52 -9.33
C PHE A 231 -19.89 -0.86 -9.96
N ARG A 232 -20.96 -1.61 -10.24
CA ARG A 232 -20.86 -2.93 -10.89
C ARG A 232 -20.13 -2.83 -12.23
N GLU A 233 -20.50 -1.90 -13.09
CA GLU A 233 -19.86 -1.71 -14.41
C GLU A 233 -18.35 -1.49 -14.29
N ARG A 234 -17.92 -0.60 -13.38
CA ARG A 234 -16.49 -0.32 -13.23
C ARG A 234 -15.72 -1.43 -12.51
N ALA A 235 -16.35 -2.09 -11.54
CA ALA A 235 -15.78 -3.24 -10.85
C ALA A 235 -15.55 -4.42 -11.82
N VAL A 236 -16.48 -4.64 -12.76
CA VAL A 236 -16.30 -5.62 -13.87
C VAL A 236 -15.05 -5.28 -14.66
N TYR A 237 -14.93 -4.04 -15.16
CA TYR A 237 -13.76 -3.64 -15.96
C TYR A 237 -12.45 -3.85 -15.18
N LEU A 238 -12.39 -3.38 -13.93
CA LEU A 238 -11.21 -3.52 -13.08
C LEU A 238 -10.83 -5.00 -12.88
N LEU A 239 -11.77 -5.85 -12.46
CA LEU A 239 -11.50 -7.25 -12.15
C LEU A 239 -11.16 -8.06 -13.39
N GLU A 240 -11.94 -7.95 -14.46
CA GLU A 240 -11.71 -8.70 -15.70
C GLU A 240 -10.39 -8.28 -16.36
N THR A 241 -10.06 -6.99 -16.37
CA THR A 241 -8.79 -6.52 -16.96
C THR A 241 -7.59 -7.00 -16.16
N VAL A 242 -7.60 -6.83 -14.83
CA VAL A 242 -6.47 -7.24 -13.99
C VAL A 242 -6.29 -8.75 -13.98
N ALA A 243 -7.37 -9.52 -13.77
CA ALA A 243 -7.30 -10.97 -13.70
C ALA A 243 -7.08 -11.62 -15.07
N GLY A 244 -7.66 -11.06 -16.14
CA GLY A 244 -7.58 -11.59 -17.49
C GLY A 244 -6.19 -11.48 -18.12
N GLU A 245 -5.48 -10.38 -17.88
CA GLU A 245 -4.08 -10.21 -18.32
C GLU A 245 -3.08 -10.97 -17.42
N ASN A 246 -3.53 -11.46 -16.26
CA ASN A 246 -2.69 -12.13 -15.26
C ASN A 246 -3.29 -13.47 -14.80
N PRO A 247 -3.57 -14.43 -15.72
CA PRO A 247 -4.35 -15.63 -15.42
C PRO A 247 -3.72 -16.56 -14.37
N ASP A 248 -2.40 -16.48 -14.17
CA ASP A 248 -1.65 -17.29 -13.21
C ASP A 248 -1.52 -16.63 -11.82
N ARG A 249 -2.01 -15.39 -11.66
CA ARG A 249 -1.87 -14.63 -10.41
C ARG A 249 -3.24 -14.43 -9.76
N PRO A 250 -3.42 -14.82 -8.49
CA PRO A 250 -4.69 -14.64 -7.81
C PRO A 250 -5.04 -13.15 -7.59
N VAL A 251 -6.31 -12.81 -7.82
CA VAL A 251 -6.87 -11.48 -7.58
C VAL A 251 -8.03 -11.62 -6.60
N LEU A 252 -7.85 -11.08 -5.40
CA LEU A 252 -8.84 -11.12 -4.33
C LEU A 252 -9.63 -9.80 -4.26
N ALA A 253 -10.88 -9.82 -4.70
CA ALA A 253 -11.81 -8.72 -4.51
C ALA A 253 -12.29 -8.69 -3.05
N VAL A 254 -12.27 -7.51 -2.43
CA VAL A 254 -12.70 -7.33 -1.04
C VAL A 254 -13.95 -6.47 -1.02
N THR A 255 -15.05 -7.01 -0.47
CA THR A 255 -16.30 -6.24 -0.33
C THR A 255 -16.15 -5.13 0.71
N LEU A 256 -17.09 -4.19 0.71
CA LEU A 256 -17.10 -3.05 1.61
C LEU A 256 -17.02 -3.50 3.08
N PHE A 257 -16.02 -2.99 3.81
CA PHE A 257 -15.93 -3.13 5.28
C PHE A 257 -17.18 -2.55 5.96
N PRO A 258 -17.46 -2.90 7.23
CA PRO A 258 -18.50 -2.22 7.99
C PRO A 258 -18.28 -0.71 8.01
N VAL A 259 -19.35 0.04 7.73
CA VAL A 259 -19.38 1.50 7.68
C VAL A 259 -20.56 2.02 8.50
N TYR A 260 -20.59 3.32 8.81
CA TYR A 260 -21.60 3.90 9.69
C TYR A 260 -23.06 3.60 9.31
N PRO A 261 -23.51 3.47 8.04
CA PRO A 261 -24.89 3.10 7.75
C PRO A 261 -25.25 1.68 8.24
N ASP A 262 -24.28 0.79 8.43
CA ASP A 262 -24.51 -0.56 8.96
C ASP A 262 -24.84 -0.53 10.47
N VAL A 263 -24.43 0.51 11.21
CA VAL A 263 -24.48 0.56 12.68
C VAL A 263 -25.22 1.76 13.27
N CYS A 264 -25.50 2.78 12.46
CA CYS A 264 -26.20 4.00 12.89
C CYS A 264 -27.66 3.98 12.43
N SER A 265 -28.59 3.73 13.36
CA SER A 265 -30.02 3.90 13.08
C SER A 265 -30.37 5.39 13.04
N GLY A 266 -30.75 5.89 11.86
CA GLY A 266 -31.17 7.28 11.65
C GLY A 266 -30.17 8.18 10.92
N TYR A 267 -29.08 7.60 10.39
CA TYR A 267 -28.33 8.25 9.32
C TYR A 267 -29.14 8.15 8.02
N ASP A 268 -29.67 9.29 7.57
CA ASP A 268 -30.40 9.42 6.30
C ASP A 268 -29.47 10.12 5.33
N ASP A 269 -28.48 9.38 4.84
CA ASP A 269 -27.72 9.87 3.69
C ASP A 269 -28.54 9.59 2.45
N GLU A 270 -28.76 10.63 1.65
CA GLU A 270 -29.33 10.54 0.30
C GLU A 270 -28.31 9.90 -0.67
N TRP A 271 -27.74 8.75 -0.30
CA TRP A 271 -26.88 7.96 -1.17
C TRP A 271 -27.72 7.25 -2.22
N GLU A 272 -27.20 7.24 -3.45
CA GLU A 272 -27.83 6.57 -4.61
C GLU A 272 -27.82 5.03 -4.48
N ALA A 273 -27.15 4.49 -3.45
CA ALA A 273 -27.07 3.06 -3.14
C ALA A 273 -26.73 2.83 -1.66
N THR A 274 -27.02 1.62 -1.20
CA THR A 274 -26.69 1.14 0.15
C THR A 274 -25.38 0.35 0.19
N PRO A 275 -24.72 0.22 1.35
CA PRO A 275 -23.59 -0.69 1.54
C PRO A 275 -23.88 -2.13 1.06
N ASP A 276 -25.07 -2.65 1.35
CA ASP A 276 -25.47 -4.00 0.97
C ASP A 276 -25.65 -4.17 -0.54
N GLU A 277 -26.15 -3.15 -1.24
CA GLU A 277 -26.20 -3.16 -2.71
C GLU A 277 -24.79 -3.18 -3.31
N TYR A 278 -23.84 -2.45 -2.73
CA TYR A 278 -22.43 -2.49 -3.16
C TYR A 278 -21.77 -3.85 -2.89
N ARG A 279 -21.99 -4.45 -1.71
CA ARG A 279 -21.50 -5.80 -1.39
C ARG A 279 -22.10 -6.84 -2.33
N THR A 280 -23.41 -6.76 -2.58
CA THR A 280 -24.12 -7.64 -3.51
C THR A 280 -23.60 -7.51 -4.94
N ALA A 281 -23.44 -6.28 -5.43
CA ALA A 281 -22.86 -6.03 -6.75
C ALA A 281 -21.48 -6.66 -6.90
N LEU A 282 -20.57 -6.50 -5.92
CA LEU A 282 -19.23 -7.09 -6.01
C LEU A 282 -19.25 -8.62 -5.95
N ARG A 283 -20.13 -9.22 -5.13
CA ARG A 283 -20.36 -10.68 -5.12
C ARG A 283 -20.79 -11.19 -6.49
N GLU A 284 -21.73 -10.50 -7.13
CA GLU A 284 -22.20 -10.84 -8.47
C GLU A 284 -21.08 -10.69 -9.51
N VAL A 285 -20.29 -9.62 -9.46
CA VAL A 285 -19.14 -9.45 -10.38
C VAL A 285 -18.14 -10.59 -10.27
N VAL A 286 -17.80 -11.01 -9.04
CA VAL A 286 -16.89 -12.14 -8.85
C VAL A 286 -17.53 -13.46 -9.29
N ALA A 287 -18.80 -13.70 -8.98
CA ALA A 287 -19.51 -14.92 -9.36
C ALA A 287 -19.70 -15.06 -10.89
N ASP A 288 -19.91 -13.93 -11.58
CA ASP A 288 -20.09 -13.87 -13.04
C ASP A 288 -18.74 -13.87 -13.79
N SER A 289 -17.62 -13.70 -13.09
CA SER A 289 -16.30 -13.58 -13.72
C SER A 289 -15.92 -14.87 -14.48
N PRO A 290 -15.42 -14.77 -15.72
CA PRO A 290 -14.95 -15.94 -16.46
C PRO A 290 -13.55 -16.42 -15.99
N HIS A 291 -12.92 -15.68 -15.07
CA HIS A 291 -11.53 -15.87 -14.66
C HIS A 291 -11.44 -16.69 -13.37
N ALA A 292 -10.78 -17.86 -13.45
CA ALA A 292 -10.68 -18.79 -12.32
C ALA A 292 -9.77 -18.30 -11.17
N ASN A 293 -8.92 -17.29 -11.44
CA ASN A 293 -8.03 -16.64 -10.48
C ASN A 293 -8.69 -15.45 -9.76
N VAL A 294 -9.99 -15.22 -9.95
CA VAL A 294 -10.75 -14.20 -9.21
C VAL A 294 -11.36 -14.84 -7.97
N HIS A 295 -11.10 -14.22 -6.82
CA HIS A 295 -11.56 -14.66 -5.52
C HIS A 295 -12.30 -13.52 -4.80
N LEU A 296 -13.13 -13.89 -3.82
CA LEU A 296 -13.85 -12.92 -2.99
C LEU A 296 -13.45 -13.07 -1.52
N ALA A 297 -13.27 -11.95 -0.83
CA ALA A 297 -13.29 -11.88 0.62
C ALA A 297 -14.33 -10.87 1.09
N GLU A 298 -15.08 -11.25 2.11
CA GLU A 298 -16.11 -10.38 2.69
C GLU A 298 -15.47 -9.37 3.64
N GLY A 299 -15.67 -8.07 3.39
CA GLY A 299 -15.17 -7.01 4.26
C GLY A 299 -15.67 -7.13 5.69
N GLU A 300 -16.91 -7.59 5.88
CA GLU A 300 -17.52 -7.84 7.19
C GLU A 300 -16.89 -9.01 7.95
N GLU A 301 -16.28 -9.97 7.23
CA GLU A 301 -15.52 -11.06 7.85
C GLU A 301 -14.06 -10.64 8.13
N LEU A 302 -13.54 -9.70 7.35
CA LEU A 302 -12.19 -9.18 7.55
C LEU A 302 -12.15 -8.21 8.73
N LEU A 303 -13.11 -7.30 8.85
CA LEU A 303 -13.32 -6.42 9.99
C LEU A 303 -14.60 -6.84 10.72
N ASP A 304 -14.48 -7.79 11.63
CA ASP A 304 -15.60 -8.45 12.32
C ASP A 304 -16.04 -7.77 13.63
N ASP A 305 -15.30 -6.74 14.07
CA ASP A 305 -15.63 -5.91 15.23
C ASP A 305 -15.59 -4.42 14.87
N VAL A 306 -16.77 -3.79 14.88
CA VAL A 306 -16.95 -2.37 14.58
C VAL A 306 -16.24 -1.46 15.57
N ALA A 307 -15.89 -1.94 16.77
CA ALA A 307 -15.02 -1.21 17.70
C ALA A 307 -13.56 -1.13 17.23
N GLY A 308 -13.22 -1.73 16.09
CA GLY A 308 -11.97 -1.49 15.36
C GLY A 308 -11.97 -0.21 14.53
N LEU A 309 -13.13 0.41 14.28
CA LEU A 309 -13.27 1.66 13.53
C LEU A 309 -12.94 2.89 14.37
N SER A 310 -12.56 3.96 13.68
CA SER A 310 -12.39 5.28 14.26
C SER A 310 -13.76 5.93 14.57
N PRO A 311 -13.79 7.10 15.26
CA PRO A 311 -15.05 7.81 15.52
C PRO A 311 -15.84 8.23 14.26
N ASP A 312 -15.22 8.21 13.07
CA ASP A 312 -15.94 8.41 11.81
C ASP A 312 -16.72 7.17 11.34
N LEU A 313 -16.53 6.02 12.00
CA LEU A 313 -17.18 4.75 11.68
C LEU A 313 -16.98 4.32 10.21
N VAL A 314 -15.84 4.68 9.62
CA VAL A 314 -15.42 4.28 8.26
C VAL A 314 -14.00 3.73 8.27
N HIS A 315 -13.07 4.46 8.89
CA HIS A 315 -11.66 4.11 8.83
C HIS A 315 -11.26 3.22 10.01
N PRO A 316 -10.62 2.06 9.79
CA PRO A 316 -10.06 1.25 10.87
C PRO A 316 -8.93 1.99 11.61
N THR A 317 -8.92 1.89 12.93
CA THR A 317 -7.76 2.23 13.78
C THR A 317 -6.68 1.15 13.68
N ASP A 318 -5.50 1.34 14.28
CA ASP A 318 -4.45 0.31 14.32
C ASP A 318 -4.98 -1.07 14.78
N ARG A 319 -5.88 -1.09 15.78
CA ARG A 319 -6.55 -2.33 16.22
C ARG A 319 -7.35 -2.96 15.09
N GLY A 320 -8.16 -2.17 14.39
CA GLY A 320 -8.96 -2.64 13.26
C GLY A 320 -8.11 -3.08 12.08
N MET A 321 -7.05 -2.34 11.76
CA MET A 321 -6.08 -2.70 10.72
C MET A 321 -5.42 -4.06 11.01
N GLY A 322 -5.01 -4.30 12.26
CA GLY A 322 -4.43 -5.57 12.68
C GLY A 322 -5.40 -6.76 12.65
N VAL A 323 -6.69 -6.53 12.93
CA VAL A 323 -7.77 -7.52 12.77
C VAL A 323 -7.94 -7.87 11.28
N VAL A 324 -8.10 -6.86 10.42
CA VAL A 324 -8.20 -7.04 8.97
C VAL A 324 -7.00 -7.82 8.44
N ALA A 325 -5.79 -7.45 8.83
CA ALA A 325 -4.59 -8.16 8.41
C ALA A 325 -4.54 -9.62 8.89
N GLY A 326 -5.03 -9.90 10.11
CA GLY A 326 -5.09 -11.25 10.64
C GLY A 326 -6.11 -12.15 9.95
N ASN A 327 -7.21 -11.58 9.49
CA ASN A 327 -8.24 -12.31 8.76
C ASN A 327 -7.90 -12.42 7.26
N LEU A 328 -7.16 -11.46 6.70
CA LEU A 328 -6.78 -11.41 5.28
C LEU A 328 -5.57 -12.29 4.97
N ALA A 329 -4.53 -12.28 5.82
CA ALA A 329 -3.28 -13.00 5.55
C ALA A 329 -3.46 -14.51 5.32
N PRO A 330 -4.27 -15.26 6.09
CA PRO A 330 -4.51 -16.68 5.81
C PRO A 330 -5.18 -16.92 4.45
N ARG A 331 -6.04 -15.98 4.00
CA ARG A 331 -6.70 -16.07 2.69
C ARG A 331 -5.69 -15.88 1.57
N LEU A 332 -4.80 -14.88 1.68
CA LEU A 332 -3.74 -14.67 0.69
C LEU A 332 -2.71 -15.80 0.70
N ALA A 333 -2.34 -16.32 1.87
CA ALA A 333 -1.42 -17.44 1.98
C ALA A 333 -1.93 -18.67 1.22
N ALA A 334 -3.20 -19.02 1.37
CA ALA A 334 -3.83 -20.14 0.66
C ALA A 334 -3.89 -19.96 -0.87
N LEU A 335 -3.86 -18.71 -1.36
CA LEU A 335 -3.82 -18.41 -2.80
C LEU A 335 -2.40 -18.46 -3.38
N LEU A 336 -1.37 -18.35 -2.51
CA LEU A 336 0.05 -18.39 -2.88
C LEU A 336 0.68 -19.79 -2.73
N GLU A 337 -0.13 -20.81 -2.45
CA GLU A 337 0.26 -22.24 -2.38
C GLU A 337 0.05 -22.94 -3.73
#